data_AF-N9M5N3-F1
#
_entry.id   AF-N9M5N3-F1
#
_cell.length_a   1.000
_cell.length_b   1.000
_cell.length_c   1.000
_cell.angle_alpha   90.00
_cell.angle_beta   90.00
_cell.angle_gamma   90.00
#
_symmetry.space_group_name_H-M   'P 1'
#
loop_
_entity.id
_entity.type
_entity.pdbx_description
1 polymer ?
#
loop_
_entity_poly.entity_id
_entity_poly.type
_entity_poly.pdbx_seq_one_letter_code
_entity_poly.pdbx_strand_id
1 'polypeptide(L)'
;MDTILLLVQKMPMGIFAFLFLIGFFLLYFILYFYINKNLNQICIIVFNDKNRYKSPLELFDFIYISFIPTTFWKELLSLKNFFKFKKLYQKDFFMKMDEKKLKRLLNEFPFFFALQYSAFICGILFMCLITGSYYFEI
;
A
#
# COMPACT_ATOMS: atom_id res chain seq x y z
N MET A 1 34.23 -7.74 6.31
CA MET A 1 33.42 -7.81 7.55
C MET A 1 33.49 -6.49 8.30
N ASP A 2 34.69 -5.90 8.41
CA ASP A 2 34.92 -4.62 9.08
C ASP A 2 34.17 -3.44 8.46
N THR A 3 34.03 -3.39 7.13
CA THR A 3 33.35 -2.27 6.45
C THR A 3 31.86 -2.20 6.79
N ILE A 4 31.17 -3.35 6.87
CA ILE A 4 29.74 -3.40 7.22
C ILE A 4 29.56 -3.03 8.69
N LEU A 5 30.42 -3.57 9.58
CA LEU A 5 30.39 -3.24 11.00
C LEU A 5 30.64 -1.75 11.24
N LEU A 6 31.58 -1.15 10.52
CA LEU A 6 31.89 0.27 10.58
C LEU A 6 30.73 1.13 10.05
N LEU A 7 30.02 0.67 9.03
CA LEU A 7 28.82 1.33 8.50
C LEU A 7 27.66 1.27 9.50
N VAL A 8 27.48 0.14 10.18
CA VAL A 8 26.48 -0.03 11.26
C VAL A 8 26.77 0.88 12.45
N GLN A 9 28.05 1.09 12.77
CA GLN A 9 28.43 2.00 13.84
C GLN A 9 28.26 3.48 13.47
N LYS A 10 28.53 3.85 12.21
CA LYS A 10 28.48 5.25 11.75
C LYS A 10 27.08 5.71 11.36
N MET A 11 26.31 4.87 10.67
CA MET A 11 25.01 5.22 10.11
C MET A 11 23.96 4.12 10.34
N PRO A 12 23.67 3.76 11.61
CA PRO A 12 22.71 2.71 11.92
C PRO A 12 21.31 2.99 11.34
N MET A 13 20.79 4.22 11.44
CA MET A 13 19.50 4.59 10.86
C MET A 13 19.49 4.44 9.34
N GLY A 14 20.59 4.82 8.67
CA GLY A 14 20.74 4.64 7.22
C GLY A 14 20.61 3.17 6.81
N ILE A 15 21.26 2.25 7.53
CA ILE A 15 21.17 0.81 7.26
C ILE A 15 19.75 0.29 7.53
N PHE A 16 19.14 0.69 8.64
CA PHE A 16 17.75 0.30 8.92
C PHE A 16 16.79 0.83 7.84
N ALA A 17 16.99 2.04 7.33
CA ALA A 17 16.22 2.58 6.22
C ALA A 17 16.31 1.65 4.99
N PHE A 18 17.52 1.24 4.60
CA PHE A 18 17.71 0.29 3.50
C PHE A 18 17.00 -1.05 3.72
N LEU A 19 16.98 -1.58 4.93
CA LEU A 19 16.23 -2.80 5.25
C LEU A 19 14.72 -2.61 5.02
N PHE A 20 14.16 -1.48 5.44
CA PHE A 20 12.74 -1.17 5.19
C PHE A 20 12.45 -0.95 3.70
N LEU A 21 13.39 -0.39 2.93
CA LEU A 21 13.28 -0.26 1.48
C LEU A 21 13.23 -1.64 0.79
N ILE A 22 14.12 -2.55 1.17
CA ILE A 22 14.10 -3.93 0.66
C ILE A 22 12.78 -4.61 1.03
N GLY A 23 12.35 -4.47 2.29
CA GLY A 23 11.06 -4.98 2.76
C GLY A 23 9.88 -4.43 1.96
N PHE A 24 9.88 -3.14 1.62
CA PHE A 24 8.87 -2.49 0.79
C PHE A 24 8.73 -3.18 -0.57
N PHE A 25 9.84 -3.38 -1.28
CA PHE A 25 9.83 -4.03 -2.59
C PHE A 25 9.40 -5.50 -2.52
N LEU A 26 9.87 -6.24 -1.52
CA LEU A 26 9.46 -7.63 -1.31
C LEU A 26 7.95 -7.73 -1.05
N LEU A 27 7.41 -6.86 -0.20
CA LEU A 27 5.97 -6.81 0.07
C LEU A 27 5.16 -6.44 -1.18
N TYR A 28 5.64 -5.49 -1.99
CA TYR A 28 5.00 -5.14 -3.26
C TYR A 28 5.04 -6.28 -4.28
N PHE A 29 6.12 -7.06 -4.31
CA PHE A 29 6.22 -8.24 -5.14
C PHE A 29 5.23 -9.34 -4.69
N ILE A 30 5.16 -9.60 -3.39
CA ILE A 30 4.18 -10.54 -2.81
C ILE A 30 2.75 -10.06 -3.11
N LEU A 31 2.49 -8.77 -2.98
CA LEU A 31 1.21 -8.13 -3.29
C LEU A 31 0.85 -8.31 -4.77
N TYR A 32 1.80 -8.16 -5.68
CA TYR A 32 1.60 -8.41 -7.11
C TYR A 32 1.14 -9.85 -7.40
N PHE A 33 1.81 -10.86 -6.85
CA PHE A 33 1.37 -12.24 -7.02
C PHE A 33 0.02 -12.50 -6.37
N TYR A 34 -0.21 -11.95 -5.18
CA TYR A 34 -1.46 -12.11 -4.46
C TYR A 34 -2.64 -11.54 -5.27
N ILE A 35 -2.51 -10.32 -5.80
CA ILE A 35 -3.57 -9.70 -6.62
C ILE A 35 -3.78 -10.52 -7.90
N ASN A 36 -2.71 -10.89 -8.62
CA ASN A 36 -2.86 -11.66 -9.85
C ASN A 36 -3.55 -13.02 -9.63
N LYS A 37 -3.29 -13.69 -8.51
CA LYS A 37 -3.95 -14.96 -8.15
C LYS A 37 -5.44 -14.76 -7.86
N ASN A 38 -5.81 -13.65 -7.22
CA ASN A 38 -7.19 -13.38 -6.79
C ASN A 38 -7.94 -12.40 -7.72
N LEU A 39 -7.35 -12.04 -8.86
CA LEU A 39 -7.75 -10.93 -9.72
C LEU A 39 -9.23 -10.97 -10.08
N ASN A 40 -9.69 -12.14 -10.54
CA ASN A 40 -11.07 -12.35 -10.96
C ASN A 40 -12.07 -12.01 -9.86
N GLN A 41 -11.81 -12.44 -8.62
CA GLN A 41 -12.72 -12.23 -7.51
C GLN A 41 -12.69 -10.77 -7.04
N ILE A 42 -11.48 -10.17 -6.97
CA ILE A 42 -11.33 -8.74 -6.68
C ILE A 42 -12.09 -7.91 -7.73
N CYS A 43 -11.97 -8.25 -9.02
CA CYS A 43 -12.65 -7.53 -10.09
C CYS A 43 -14.17 -7.65 -10.04
N ILE A 44 -14.71 -8.83 -9.72
CA ILE A 44 -16.15 -9.02 -9.51
C ILE A 44 -16.66 -8.13 -8.37
N ILE A 45 -15.97 -8.09 -7.24
CA ILE A 45 -16.44 -7.29 -6.08
C ILE A 45 -16.39 -5.80 -6.40
N VAL A 46 -15.29 -5.36 -7.00
CA VAL A 46 -14.98 -3.94 -7.15
C VAL A 46 -15.70 -3.36 -8.37
N PHE A 47 -15.60 -4.01 -9.52
CA PHE A 47 -16.13 -3.52 -10.81
C PHE A 47 -17.40 -4.21 -11.28
N ASN A 48 -17.87 -5.27 -10.60
CA ASN A 48 -18.98 -6.12 -11.07
C ASN A 48 -18.73 -6.77 -12.44
N ASP A 49 -17.46 -6.88 -12.83
CA ASP A 49 -17.01 -7.50 -14.08
C ASP A 49 -15.75 -8.32 -13.80
N LYS A 50 -15.83 -9.61 -14.09
CA LYS A 50 -14.73 -10.57 -13.88
C LYS A 50 -13.57 -10.36 -14.86
N ASN A 51 -13.86 -9.90 -16.07
CA ASN A 51 -12.92 -9.85 -17.18
C ASN A 51 -12.35 -8.44 -17.41
N ARG A 52 -12.61 -7.50 -16.49
CA ARG A 52 -12.15 -6.13 -16.64
C ARG A 52 -10.64 -6.00 -16.75
N TYR A 53 -9.90 -6.85 -16.03
CA TYR A 53 -8.45 -6.94 -16.12
C TYR A 53 -8.06 -8.38 -16.42
N LYS A 54 -6.99 -8.54 -17.22
CA LYS A 54 -6.44 -9.85 -17.57
C LYS A 54 -5.16 -10.07 -16.77
N SER A 55 -4.97 -11.30 -16.31
CA SER A 55 -3.71 -11.72 -15.68
C SER A 55 -2.71 -12.16 -16.76
N PRO A 56 -1.41 -11.82 -16.65
CA PRO A 56 -0.81 -10.98 -15.61
C PRO A 56 -1.16 -9.49 -15.80
N LEU A 57 -1.38 -8.81 -14.68
CA LEU A 57 -1.66 -7.37 -14.65
C LEU A 57 -0.50 -6.56 -15.22
N GLU A 58 -0.81 -5.61 -16.08
CA GLU A 58 0.12 -4.55 -16.45
C GLU A 58 0.46 -3.68 -15.24
N LEU A 59 1.60 -2.99 -15.30
CA LEU A 59 2.12 -2.21 -14.16
C LEU A 59 1.12 -1.15 -13.67
N PHE A 60 0.50 -0.41 -14.58
CA PHE A 60 -0.47 0.65 -14.22
C PHE A 60 -1.76 0.08 -13.63
N ASP A 61 -2.25 -1.03 -14.16
CA ASP A 61 -3.44 -1.71 -13.65
C ASP A 61 -3.17 -2.31 -12.27
N PHE A 62 -2.00 -2.90 -12.08
CA PHE A 62 -1.56 -3.37 -10.77
C PHE A 62 -1.50 -2.24 -9.76
N ILE A 63 -0.88 -1.11 -10.12
CA ILE A 63 -0.82 0.08 -9.25
C ILE A 63 -2.24 0.53 -8.89
N TYR A 64 -3.13 0.66 -9.87
CA TYR A 64 -4.50 1.09 -9.63
C TYR A 64 -5.26 0.16 -8.66
N ILE A 65 -5.16 -1.16 -8.88
CA ILE A 65 -5.79 -2.16 -8.02
C ILE A 65 -5.14 -2.19 -6.65
N SER A 66 -3.81 -2.11 -6.57
CA SER A 66 -3.08 -2.08 -5.30
C SER A 66 -3.41 -0.86 -4.47
N PHE A 67 -3.99 0.20 -5.03
CA PHE A 67 -4.48 1.34 -4.24
C PHE A 67 -5.89 1.13 -3.67
N ILE A 68 -6.63 0.08 -4.03
CA ILE A 68 -8.03 -0.11 -3.60
C ILE A 68 -8.19 -0.07 -2.06
N PRO A 69 -7.40 -0.80 -1.25
CA PRO A 69 -7.51 -0.70 0.21
C PRO A 69 -7.34 0.71 0.80
N THR A 70 -6.68 1.65 0.11
CA THR A 70 -6.63 3.06 0.58
C THR A 70 -7.99 3.72 0.65
N THR A 71 -8.96 3.28 -0.16
CA THR A 71 -10.34 3.77 -0.11
C THR A 71 -10.98 3.51 1.26
N PHE A 72 -10.50 2.52 2.02
CA PHE A 72 -10.95 2.26 3.39
C PHE A 72 -10.64 3.43 4.34
N TRP A 73 -9.46 4.04 4.22
CA TRP A 73 -9.10 5.20 5.04
C TRP A 73 -10.01 6.38 4.76
N LYS A 74 -10.41 6.58 3.49
CA LYS A 74 -11.37 7.62 3.11
C LYS A 74 -12.72 7.38 3.77
N GLU A 75 -13.24 6.15 3.73
CA GLU A 75 -14.53 5.84 4.38
C GLU A 75 -14.43 5.96 5.90
N LEU A 76 -13.39 5.42 6.53
CA LEU A 76 -13.16 5.52 7.98
C LEU A 76 -13.07 6.98 8.45
N LEU A 77 -12.33 7.82 7.72
CA LEU A 77 -12.19 9.24 8.03
C LEU A 77 -13.47 10.03 7.76
N SER A 78 -14.27 9.61 6.76
CA SER A 78 -15.59 10.22 6.49
C SER A 78 -16.64 9.88 7.54
N LEU A 79 -16.55 8.70 8.18
CA LEU A 79 -17.43 8.29 9.28
C LEU A 79 -17.09 9.03 10.59
N LYS A 80 -15.80 9.31 10.84
CA LYS A 80 -15.35 9.98 12.06
C LYS A 80 -15.46 11.50 12.05
N ASN A 81 -15.45 12.14 10.87
CA ASN A 81 -15.56 13.59 10.77
C ASN A 81 -16.86 13.99 10.05
N PHE A 82 -17.68 14.80 10.72
CA PHE A 82 -18.81 15.56 10.15
C PHE A 82 -18.38 16.57 9.06
N PHE A 83 -17.13 16.51 8.60
CA PHE A 83 -16.63 17.25 7.45
C PHE A 83 -16.93 16.46 6.18
N LYS A 84 -17.73 17.05 5.28
CA LYS A 84 -17.93 16.58 3.91
C LYS A 84 -16.58 16.53 3.18
N PHE A 85 -15.86 15.41 3.30
CA PHE A 85 -14.62 15.08 2.57
C PHE A 85 -14.76 15.23 1.05
N LYS A 86 -16.00 15.30 0.54
CA LYS A 86 -16.37 15.69 -0.83
C LYS A 86 -15.74 17.00 -1.32
N LYS A 87 -15.29 17.89 -0.41
CA LYS A 87 -14.74 19.21 -0.77
C LYS A 87 -13.21 19.24 -0.91
N LEU A 88 -12.48 18.30 -0.28
CA LEU A 88 -11.01 18.28 -0.25
C LEU A 88 -10.38 17.48 -1.39
N TYR A 89 -11.10 16.50 -1.94
CA TYR A 89 -10.65 15.72 -3.08
C TYR A 89 -11.65 15.93 -4.21
N GLN A 90 -11.24 16.64 -5.26
CA GLN A 90 -12.02 16.78 -6.49
C GLN A 90 -12.54 15.40 -6.94
N LYS A 91 -13.78 15.39 -7.44
CA LYS A 91 -14.77 14.30 -7.47
C LYS A 91 -14.36 12.92 -8.00
N ASP A 92 -13.15 12.74 -8.52
CA ASP A 92 -12.78 11.60 -9.37
C ASP A 92 -11.40 10.97 -9.07
N PHE A 93 -10.69 11.40 -8.02
CA PHE A 93 -9.31 10.91 -7.77
C PHE A 93 -9.20 9.48 -7.20
N PHE A 94 -10.24 8.99 -6.54
CA PHE A 94 -10.26 7.64 -5.95
C PHE A 94 -11.56 6.93 -6.26
N MET A 95 -11.45 5.64 -6.62
CA MET A 95 -12.56 4.79 -7.01
C MET A 95 -13.75 4.93 -6.04
N LYS A 96 -14.93 5.26 -6.58
CA LYS A 96 -16.18 5.29 -5.80
C LYS A 96 -16.57 3.85 -5.50
N MET A 97 -16.23 3.37 -4.30
CA MET A 97 -16.64 2.07 -3.79
C MET A 97 -17.80 2.27 -2.81
N ASP A 98 -18.71 1.29 -2.78
CA ASP A 98 -19.82 1.24 -1.82
C ASP A 98 -19.34 0.54 -0.54
N GLU A 99 -19.82 0.97 0.62
CA GLU A 99 -19.46 0.42 1.94
C GLU A 99 -19.69 -1.10 1.97
N LYS A 100 -20.76 -1.59 1.32
CA LYS A 100 -21.05 -3.03 1.20
C LYS A 100 -19.96 -3.77 0.42
N LYS A 101 -19.47 -3.19 -0.68
CA LYS A 101 -18.38 -3.77 -1.49
C LYS A 101 -17.07 -3.75 -0.71
N LEU A 102 -16.80 -2.68 0.01
CA LEU A 102 -15.60 -2.56 0.84
C LEU A 102 -15.59 -3.57 1.99
N LYS A 103 -16.70 -3.71 2.74
CA LYS A 103 -16.82 -4.74 3.79
C LYS A 103 -16.67 -6.14 3.23
N ARG A 104 -17.24 -6.41 2.06
CA ARG A 104 -17.08 -7.69 1.37
C ARG A 104 -15.63 -7.96 1.01
N LEU A 105 -14.95 -6.97 0.43
CA LEU A 105 -13.53 -7.08 0.07
C LEU A 105 -12.65 -7.30 1.31
N LEU A 106 -12.93 -6.62 2.42
CA LEU A 106 -12.20 -6.78 3.68
C LEU A 106 -12.39 -8.18 4.28
N ASN A 107 -13.62 -8.70 4.24
CA ASN A 107 -13.93 -10.02 4.80
C ASN A 107 -13.37 -11.15 3.93
N GLU A 108 -13.46 -11.04 2.61
CA GLU A 108 -12.98 -12.08 1.68
C GLU A 108 -11.46 -12.01 1.45
N PHE A 109 -10.86 -10.80 1.50
CA PHE A 109 -9.44 -10.58 1.21
C PHE A 109 -8.73 -9.75 2.29
N PRO A 110 -8.78 -10.13 3.59
CA PRO A 110 -8.13 -9.36 4.66
C PRO A 110 -6.61 -9.26 4.46
N PHE A 111 -5.99 -10.29 3.88
CA PHE A 111 -4.56 -10.32 3.58
C PHE A 111 -4.16 -9.26 2.54
N PHE A 112 -5.06 -8.90 1.63
CA PHE A 112 -4.83 -7.84 0.66
C PHE A 112 -4.55 -6.50 1.35
N PHE A 113 -5.39 -6.15 2.33
CA PHE A 113 -5.26 -4.95 3.14
C PHE A 113 -3.99 -5.01 4.00
N ALA A 114 -3.74 -6.17 4.64
CA ALA A 114 -2.57 -6.35 5.47
C ALA A 114 -1.25 -6.16 4.69
N LEU A 115 -1.13 -6.77 3.51
CA LEU A 115 0.04 -6.63 2.65
C LEU A 115 0.26 -5.18 2.23
N GLN A 116 -0.78 -4.51 1.74
CA GLN A 116 -0.65 -3.13 1.32
C GLN A 116 -0.27 -2.20 2.46
N TYR A 117 -0.93 -2.31 3.62
CA TYR A 117 -0.64 -1.45 4.76
C TYR A 117 0.75 -1.71 5.31
N SER A 118 1.19 -2.97 5.33
CA SER A 118 2.56 -3.33 5.70
C SER A 118 3.56 -2.68 4.75
N ALA A 119 3.31 -2.72 3.43
CA ALA A 119 4.16 -2.07 2.45
C ALA A 119 4.21 -0.56 2.68
N PHE A 120 3.08 0.11 2.89
CA PHE A 120 3.07 1.55 3.20
C PHE A 120 3.80 1.91 4.48
N ILE A 121 3.65 1.10 5.54
CA ILE A 121 4.39 1.31 6.79
C ILE A 121 5.90 1.20 6.52
N CYS A 122 6.35 0.19 5.78
CA CYS A 122 7.76 0.07 5.38
C CYS A 122 8.24 1.30 4.59
N GLY A 123 7.44 1.79 3.64
CA GLY A 123 7.78 2.99 2.87
C GLY A 123 7.88 4.26 3.73
N ILE A 124 6.95 4.46 4.67
CA ILE A 124 6.98 5.59 5.60
C ILE A 124 8.20 5.49 6.53
N LEU A 125 8.46 4.30 7.10
CA LEU A 125 9.62 4.08 7.97
C LEU A 125 10.93 4.31 7.22
N PHE A 126 11.04 3.86 5.97
CA PHE A 126 12.18 4.18 5.11
C PHE A 126 12.40 5.69 5.00
N MET A 127 11.36 6.46 4.65
CA MET A 127 11.46 7.92 4.51
C MET A 127 11.84 8.60 5.84
N CYS A 128 11.27 8.17 6.96
CA CYS A 128 11.61 8.72 8.27
C CYS A 128 13.06 8.42 8.67
N LEU A 129 13.52 7.18 8.47
CA LEU A 129 14.86 6.75 8.87
C LEU A 129 15.95 7.33 7.98
N ILE A 130 15.73 7.44 6.66
CA ILE A 130 16.71 8.07 5.77
C ILE A 130 16.85 9.56 6.08
N THR A 131 15.74 10.22 6.39
CA THR A 131 15.74 11.62 6.83
C THR A 131 16.45 11.75 8.17
N GLY A 132 16.17 10.87 9.13
CA GLY A 132 16.88 10.82 10.41
C GLY A 132 18.38 10.61 10.25
N SER A 133 18.80 9.68 9.40
CA SER A 133 20.21 9.44 9.10
C SER A 133 20.89 10.70 8.53
N TYR A 134 20.23 11.42 7.63
CA TYR A 134 20.76 12.66 7.06
C TYR A 134 20.99 13.77 8.11
N TYR A 135 20.10 13.90 9.10
CA TYR A 135 20.19 14.97 10.10
C TYR A 135 21.00 14.61 11.35
N PHE A 136 21.10 13.33 11.70
CA PHE A 136 21.70 12.89 12.96
C PHE A 136 22.99 12.06 12.81
N GLU A 137 23.28 11.53 11.62
CA GLU A 137 24.40 10.60 11.39
C GLU A 137 25.40 11.06 10.32
N ILE A 138 25.09 12.13 9.58
CA ILE A 138 26.02 12.85 8.69
C ILE A 138 26.62 14.02 9.43
#